data_AF-B6JIN3-F1
#
_entry.id   AF-B6JIN3-F1
#
_cell.length_a   1.000
_cell.length_b   1.000
_cell.length_c   1.000
_cell.angle_alpha   90.00
_cell.angle_beta   90.00
_cell.angle_gamma   90.00
#
_symmetry.space_group_name_H-M   'P 1'
#
loop_
_entity.id
_entity.type
_entity.pdbx_description
1 polymer ?
#
loop_
_entity_poly.entity_id
_entity_poly.type
_entity_poly.pdbx_seq_one_letter_code
_entity_poly.pdbx_strand_id
1 'polypeptide(L)' 'MTDSSPNPALPISRRLLCARCGTAFTCDLSGQCWCVEETIRLPMPKEGEDCLCPACLRASANTHREA' A
#
# COMPACT_ATOMS: atom_id res chain seq x y z
N MET A 1 3.61 8.52 34.18
CA MET A 1 3.40 7.29 33.39
C MET A 1 1.98 7.38 32.85
N THR A 2 1.86 7.34 31.52
CA THR A 2 0.61 7.24 30.75
C THR A 2 -0.20 8.53 30.54
N ASP A 3 0.12 9.21 29.43
CA ASP A 3 -0.73 10.20 28.76
C ASP A 3 -1.82 9.45 27.97
N SER A 4 -3.05 9.54 28.48
CA SER A 4 -4.27 9.05 27.83
C SER A 4 -4.86 10.15 26.97
N SER A 5 -4.29 10.38 25.79
CA SER A 5 -4.88 11.29 24.79
C SER A 5 -5.75 10.48 23.81
N PRO A 6 -7.08 10.65 23.78
CA PRO A 6 -7.94 10.03 22.78
C PRO A 6 -7.72 10.74 21.44
N ASN A 7 -6.72 10.29 20.69
CA ASN A 7 -6.48 10.76 19.33
C ASN A 7 -7.72 10.39 18.50
N PRO A 8 -8.46 11.34 17.90
CA PRO A 8 -9.56 11.00 17.02
C PRO A 8 -9.01 10.06 15.95
N ALA A 9 -9.74 8.99 15.66
CA ALA A 9 -9.41 8.02 14.63
C ALA A 9 -9.33 8.72 13.27
N LEU A 10 -8.19 9.36 13.02
CA LEU A 10 -7.79 9.86 11.72
C LEU A 10 -7.78 8.64 10.81
N PRO A 11 -8.31 8.74 9.59
CA PRO A 11 -8.29 7.61 8.67
C PRO A 11 -6.85 7.11 8.60
N ILE A 12 -6.64 5.82 8.88
CA ILE A 12 -5.30 5.19 8.92
C ILE A 12 -4.67 5.18 7.50
N SER A 13 -5.41 5.70 6.53
CA SER A 13 -5.00 6.29 5.27
C SER A 13 -3.85 7.30 5.43
N ARG A 14 -2.62 6.82 5.24
CA ARG A 14 -1.44 7.67 5.13
C ARG A 14 -1.20 8.05 3.67
N ARG A 15 -0.86 9.32 3.42
CA ARG A 15 -0.27 9.70 2.13
C ARG A 15 1.18 9.23 2.10
N LEU A 16 1.50 8.37 1.14
CA LEU A 16 2.84 7.83 0.89
C LEU A 16 3.30 8.24 -0.50
N LEU A 17 4.61 8.20 -0.71
CA LEU A 17 5.23 8.33 -2.04
C LEU A 17 5.61 6.92 -2.51
N CYS A 18 5.30 6.61 -3.77
CA CYS A 18 5.63 5.30 -4.32
C CYS A 18 7.15 5.11 -4.37
N ALA A 19 7.66 4.04 -3.77
CA ALA A 19 9.09 3.74 -3.76
C ALA A 19 9.70 3.60 -5.17
N ARG A 20 8.88 3.30 -6.19
CA ARG A 20 9.32 3.08 -7.57
C ARG A 20 9.26 4.31 -8.47
N CYS A 21 8.28 5.20 -8.27
CA CYS A 21 8.06 6.35 -9.16
C CYS A 21 7.90 7.70 -8.44
N GLY A 22 7.88 7.72 -7.11
CA GLY A 22 7.70 8.93 -6.31
C GLY A 22 6.29 9.54 -6.33
N THR A 23 5.32 8.92 -7.02
CA THR A 23 3.94 9.43 -7.07
C THR A 23 3.30 9.40 -5.69
N ALA A 24 2.65 10.49 -5.30
CA ALA A 24 1.87 10.54 -4.06
C ALA A 24 0.58 9.74 -4.20
N PHE A 25 0.33 8.84 -3.26
CA PHE A 25 -0.89 8.02 -3.20
C PHE A 25 -1.30 7.81 -1.74
N THR A 26 -2.54 7.39 -1.54
CA THR A 26 -3.05 7.07 -0.20
C THR A 26 -2.96 5.57 0.02
N CYS A 27 -2.35 5.16 1.14
CA CYS A 27 -2.31 3.79 1.61
C CYS A 27 -3.03 3.70 2.96
N ASP A 28 -4.14 2.98 2.98
CA ASP A 28 -4.85 2.69 4.23
C ASP A 28 -4.39 1.33 4.78
N LEU A 29 -3.62 1.38 5.87
CA LEU A 29 -3.06 0.19 6.52
C LEU A 29 -4.13 -0.60 7.29
N SER A 30 -5.37 -0.11 7.40
CA SER A 30 -6.50 -0.87 7.95
C SER A 30 -7.11 -1.83 6.93
N GLY A 31 -6.56 -1.91 5.72
CA GLY A 31 -7.03 -2.80 4.66
C GLY A 31 -8.08 -2.17 3.76
N GLN A 32 -8.34 -0.87 3.87
CA GLN A 32 -9.15 -0.12 2.90
C GLN A 32 -8.28 0.55 1.83
N CYS A 33 -7.04 0.07 1.65
CA CYS A 33 -6.20 0.51 0.54
C CYS A 33 -6.82 0.03 -0.77
N TRP A 34 -6.63 0.81 -1.83
CA TRP A 34 -6.96 0.37 -3.19
C TRP A 34 -6.27 -0.98 -3.54
N CYS A 35 -5.17 -1.32 -2.86
CA CYS A 35 -4.44 -2.57 -3.01
C CYS A 35 -5.23 -3.82 -2.59
N VAL A 36 -6.20 -3.68 -1.67
CA VAL A 36 -7.13 -4.75 -1.27
C VAL A 36 -8.32 -4.86 -2.21
N GLU A 37 -8.79 -3.73 -2.75
CA GLU A 37 -9.89 -3.70 -3.71
C GLU A 37 -9.46 -4.29 -5.07
N GLU A 38 -8.17 -4.23 -5.38
CA GLU A 38 -7.59 -4.87 -6.56
C GLU A 38 -7.62 -6.41 -6.40
N THR A 39 -8.50 -7.07 -7.15
CA THR A 39 -8.63 -8.54 -7.19
C THR A 39 -7.46 -9.26 -7.86
N ILE A 40 -6.39 -8.53 -8.18
CA ILE A 40 -5.18 -9.10 -8.77
C ILE A 40 -4.47 -9.92 -7.70
N ARG A 41 -4.47 -11.24 -7.90
CA ARG A 41 -3.63 -12.19 -7.17
C ARG A 41 -2.17 -11.90 -7.50
N LEU A 42 -1.54 -11.01 -6.75
CA LEU A 42 -0.10 -10.85 -6.77
C LEU A 42 0.55 -12.14 -6.24
N PRO A 43 1.59 -12.68 -6.90
CA PRO A 43 2.43 -13.68 -6.24
C PRO A 43 3.04 -13.06 -4.99
N MET A 44 3.31 -13.89 -3.98
CA MET A 44 3.82 -13.45 -2.69
C MET A 44 4.99 -12.45 -2.90
N PRO A 45 4.88 -11.20 -2.43
CA PRO A 45 5.94 -10.22 -2.63
C PRO A 45 7.22 -10.78 -1.99
N LYS A 46 8.37 -10.55 -2.64
CA LYS A 46 9.65 -10.81 -1.99
C LYS A 46 9.72 -9.94 -0.73
N GLU A 47 10.22 -10.52 0.36
CA GLU A 47 10.33 -9.83 1.65
C GLU A 47 10.96 -8.44 1.45
N GLY A 48 10.22 -7.39 1.83
CA GLY A 48 10.71 -6.01 1.80
C GLY A 48 10.19 -5.11 0.67
N GLU A 49 9.22 -5.51 -0.16
CA GLU A 49 8.59 -4.56 -1.08
C GLU A 49 7.77 -3.49 -0.32
N ASP A 50 8.16 -2.22 -0.52
CA ASP A 50 7.46 -1.04 -0.02
C ASP A 50 6.13 -0.79 -0.74
N CYS A 51 5.29 0.09 -0.15
CA CYS A 51 4.01 0.45 -0.76
C CYS A 51 4.19 1.11 -2.14
N LEU A 52 3.56 0.53 -3.17
CA LEU A 52 3.54 1.06 -4.54
C LEU A 52 2.23 1.80 -4.82
N CYS A 53 2.21 2.63 -5.88
CA CYS A 53 0.98 3.23 -6.39
C CYS A 53 0.20 2.25 -7.31
N PRO A 54 -1.08 2.53 -7.65
CA PRO A 54 -1.90 1.66 -8.51
C PRO A 54 -1.24 1.26 -9.82
N ALA A 55 -0.65 2.22 -10.52
CA ALA A 55 0.01 1.97 -11.79
C ALA A 55 1.24 1.07 -11.62
N CYS A 56 2.07 1.33 -10.60
CA CYS A 56 3.27 0.55 -10.35
C CYS A 56 2.95 -0.89 -9.93
N LEU A 57 2.00 -1.09 -9.01
CA LEU A 57 1.62 -2.43 -8.57
C LEU A 57 1.01 -3.27 -9.70
N ARG A 58 0.14 -2.68 -10.55
CA ARG A 58 -0.40 -3.36 -11.74
C ARG A 58 0.69 -3.76 -12.73
N ALA A 59 1.68 -2.88 -12.91
CA ALA A 59 2.85 -3.21 -13.73
C ALA A 59 3.68 -4.35 -13.12
N SER A 60 3.90 -4.33 -11.81
CA SER A 60 4.58 -5.43 -11.10
C SER A 60 3.80 -6.73 -11.23
N ALA A 61 2.47 -6.71 -11.10
CA ALA A 61 1.62 -7.88 -11.29
C ALA A 61 1.77 -8.51 -12.68
N ASN A 62 1.94 -7.69 -13.72
CA ASN A 62 2.19 -8.18 -15.08
C ASN A 62 3.60 -8.75 -15.23
N THR A 63 4.61 -8.12 -14.63
CA THR A 63 6.00 -8.59 -14.65
C THR A 63 6.19 -9.91 -13.88
N HIS A 64 5.47 -10.12 -12.78
CA HIS A 64 5.59 -11.34 -11.98
C HIS A 64 4.74 -12.53 -12.48
N ARG A 65 4.02 -12.38 -13.59
CA ARG A 65 3.27 -13.48 -14.23
C ARG A 65 4.16 -14.40 -15.08
N GLU A 66 5.45 -14.08 -15.17
CA GLU A 66 6.47 -14.90 -15.84
C GLU A 66 7.39 -15.56 -14.80
N ALA A 67 6.87 -16.57 -14.11
CA ALA A 67 7.65 -17.54 -13.33
C ALA A 67 6.88 -18.86 -13.20
#